data_AF-A0A0B1TBZ3-F1
#
_entry.id   AF-A0A0B1TBZ3-F1
#
_cell.length_a   1.000
_cell.length_b   1.000
_cell.length_c   1.000
_cell.angle_alpha   90.00
_cell.angle_beta   90.00
_cell.angle_gamma   90.00
#
_symmetry.space_group_name_H-M   'P 1'
#
loop_
_entity.id
_entity.type
_entity.pdbx_description
1 polymer ?
#
loop_
_entity_poly.entity_id
_entity_poly.type
_entity_poly.pdbx_seq_one_letter_code
_entity_poly.pdbx_strand_id
1 'polypeptide(L)'
;MSSVGESLTSFQGLYYSYYKTIINAPSFMDGLQQITHDNVTEYGHTINTLKRFNLYPEVILSFAYRQFKAITNSLGWKMEQCWTVNRGELAPVESCEGIGNSHYFYIDHVFALAGTTAAWIFLLGILVSDTFFGGLIAVLSFAFNHGEATRVQWTPPLRESFAFPLIIAQIVVVTYILK
;
A
#
# COMPACT_ATOMS: atom_id res chain seq x y z
N MET A 1 -6.65 14.06 20.08
CA MET A 1 -5.30 13.89 20.68
C MET A 1 -5.22 12.49 21.26
N SER A 2 -4.92 11.51 20.42
CA SER A 2 -4.63 10.12 20.78
C SER A 2 -4.01 9.45 19.57
N SER A 3 -2.93 8.68 19.80
CA SER A 3 -2.06 8.01 18.81
C SER A 3 -0.89 8.85 18.25
N VAL A 4 -0.03 9.33 19.13
CA VAL A 4 1.38 9.62 18.79
C VAL A 4 2.17 8.35 19.11
N GLY A 5 2.45 7.54 18.08
CA GLY A 5 3.14 6.27 18.23
C GLY A 5 3.48 5.53 16.94
N GLU A 6 3.43 6.18 15.78
CA GLU A 6 3.92 5.63 14.51
C GLU A 6 4.86 6.67 13.91
N SER A 7 6.17 6.54 14.15
CA SER A 7 7.20 7.38 13.54
C SER A 7 7.44 6.94 12.08
N LEU A 8 6.41 7.09 11.26
CA LEU A 8 6.54 7.14 9.81
C LEU A 8 6.99 8.56 9.47
N THR A 9 8.01 8.71 8.63
CA THR A 9 8.42 10.04 8.13
C THR A 9 7.20 10.82 7.62
N SER A 10 7.23 12.15 7.73
CA SER A 10 6.03 13.01 7.59
C SER A 10 5.13 12.71 6.37
N PHE A 11 5.72 12.24 5.26
CA PHE A 11 4.99 11.87 4.04
C PHE A 11 4.48 10.41 4.01
N GLN A 12 5.21 9.47 4.60
CA GLN A 12 4.81 8.06 4.63
C GLN A 12 3.65 7.82 5.60
N GLY A 13 3.69 8.50 6.74
CA GLY A 13 2.59 8.48 7.70
C GLY A 13 1.32 9.13 7.16
N LEU A 14 1.48 10.08 6.23
CA LEU A 14 0.37 10.81 5.62
C LEU A 14 -0.55 9.90 4.78
N TYR A 15 0.00 9.10 3.86
CA TYR A 15 -0.79 8.18 3.00
C TYR A 15 -1.55 7.15 3.84
N TYR A 16 -0.85 6.52 4.80
CA TYR A 16 -1.47 5.56 5.70
C TYR A 16 -2.52 6.21 6.61
N SER A 17 -2.32 7.46 7.04
CA SER A 17 -3.31 8.22 7.82
C SER A 17 -4.61 8.43 7.03
N TYR A 18 -4.53 8.81 5.75
CA TYR A 18 -5.73 8.94 4.92
C TYR A 18 -6.45 7.61 4.68
N TYR A 19 -5.69 6.53 4.43
CA TYR A 19 -6.25 5.17 4.39
C TYR A 19 -7.02 4.85 5.69
N LYS A 20 -6.42 5.15 6.86
CA LYS A 20 -7.02 4.94 8.17
C LYS A 20 -8.30 5.76 8.38
N THR A 21 -8.37 6.98 7.84
CA THR A 21 -9.58 7.81 7.90
C THR A 21 -10.74 7.16 7.14
N ILE A 22 -10.50 6.61 5.95
CA ILE A 22 -11.57 6.01 5.12
C ILE A 22 -12.10 4.70 5.71
N ILE A 23 -11.23 3.87 6.29
CA ILE A 23 -11.64 2.58 6.88
C ILE A 23 -12.42 2.75 8.18
N ASN A 24 -12.14 3.82 8.95
CA ASN A 24 -12.81 4.11 10.22
C ASN A 24 -14.09 4.94 10.05
N ALA A 25 -14.30 5.53 8.87
CA ALA A 25 -15.53 6.26 8.57
C ALA A 25 -16.75 5.32 8.51
N PRO A 26 -17.94 5.77 8.94
CA PRO A 26 -19.14 4.95 9.00
C PRO A 26 -19.50 4.36 7.63
N SER A 27 -19.46 5.18 6.57
CA SER A 27 -19.60 4.72 5.18
C SER A 27 -18.35 5.07 4.35
N PHE A 28 -18.16 4.37 3.24
CA PHE A 28 -17.02 4.64 2.34
C PHE A 28 -17.15 6.04 1.72
N MET A 29 -18.37 6.45 1.39
CA MET A 29 -18.65 7.77 0.82
C MET A 29 -18.38 8.87 1.83
N ASP A 30 -18.72 8.68 3.11
CA ASP A 30 -18.39 9.64 4.17
C ASP A 30 -16.87 9.77 4.35
N GLY A 31 -16.15 8.65 4.27
CA GLY A 31 -14.68 8.66 4.29
C GLY A 31 -14.10 9.42 3.09
N LEU A 32 -14.65 9.21 1.90
CA LEU A 32 -14.25 9.90 0.68
C LEU A 32 -14.57 11.41 0.73
N GLN A 33 -15.72 11.78 1.31
CA GLN A 33 -16.10 13.17 1.53
C GLN A 33 -15.17 13.86 2.54
N GLN A 34 -14.79 13.16 3.61
CA GLN A 34 -13.85 13.67 4.62
C GLN A 34 -12.46 13.95 4.02
N ILE A 35 -11.94 13.09 3.15
CA ILE A 35 -10.64 13.34 2.52
C ILE A 35 -10.72 14.42 1.42
N THR A 36 -11.84 14.53 0.70
CA THR A 36 -11.99 15.51 -0.38
C THR A 36 -12.30 16.93 0.11
N HIS A 37 -12.90 17.07 1.29
CA HIS A 37 -13.20 18.35 1.94
C HIS A 37 -12.41 18.49 3.24
N ASP A 38 -11.11 18.22 3.17
CA ASP A 38 -10.25 18.32 4.33
C ASP A 38 -9.84 19.78 4.59
N ASN A 39 -10.03 20.23 5.84
CA ASN A 39 -9.65 21.54 6.35
C ASN A 39 -8.54 21.46 7.41
N VAL A 40 -8.09 20.25 7.75
CA VAL A 40 -7.09 20.01 8.79
C VAL A 40 -5.68 20.01 8.22
N THR A 41 -5.50 19.52 6.99
CA THR A 41 -4.16 19.44 6.36
C THR A 41 -3.60 20.81 5.94
N GLU A 42 -4.45 21.77 5.58
CA GLU A 42 -4.03 23.14 5.23
C GLU A 42 -4.93 24.18 5.89
N TYR A 43 -4.35 24.99 6.78
CA TYR A 43 -5.11 25.98 7.55
C TYR A 43 -5.71 27.05 6.61
N GLY A 44 -7.03 27.21 6.68
CA GLY A 44 -7.75 28.26 5.96
C GLY A 44 -8.22 27.90 4.54
N HIS A 45 -7.96 26.68 4.04
CA HIS A 45 -8.42 26.24 2.72
C HIS A 45 -8.92 24.79 2.74
N THR A 46 -10.11 24.54 2.19
CA THR A 46 -10.60 23.18 1.90
C THR A 46 -9.99 22.69 0.59
N ILE A 47 -9.22 21.61 0.64
CA ILE A 47 -8.48 21.14 -0.53
C ILE A 47 -8.84 19.70 -0.83
N ASN A 48 -9.00 19.42 -2.12
CA ASN A 48 -9.17 18.06 -2.61
C ASN A 48 -7.84 17.30 -2.51
N THR A 49 -7.63 16.63 -1.38
CA THR A 49 -6.42 15.85 -1.09
C THR A 49 -6.25 14.68 -2.07
N LEU A 50 -7.36 14.07 -2.52
CA LEU A 50 -7.37 12.95 -3.47
C LEU A 50 -6.63 13.31 -4.76
N LYS A 51 -6.99 14.44 -5.38
CA LYS A 51 -6.36 14.90 -6.62
C LYS A 51 -4.97 15.46 -6.40
N ARG A 52 -4.75 16.16 -5.29
CA ARG A 52 -3.46 16.83 -5.00
C ARG A 52 -2.33 15.84 -4.69
N PHE A 53 -2.63 14.78 -3.93
CA PHE A 53 -1.64 13.80 -3.50
C PHE A 53 -1.70 12.47 -4.27
N ASN A 54 -2.60 12.35 -5.24
CA ASN A 54 -2.79 11.16 -6.07
C ASN A 54 -3.09 9.90 -5.22
N LEU A 55 -4.01 10.05 -4.26
CA LEU A 55 -4.29 9.06 -3.22
C LEU A 55 -5.14 7.86 -3.68
N TYR A 56 -5.23 7.65 -5.00
CA TYR A 56 -6.05 6.60 -5.59
C TYR A 56 -5.70 5.18 -5.12
N PRO A 57 -4.42 4.75 -5.02
CA PRO A 57 -4.12 3.40 -4.56
C PRO A 57 -4.58 3.18 -3.12
N GLU A 58 -4.44 4.17 -2.24
CA GLU A 58 -4.90 4.09 -0.85
C GLU A 58 -6.42 4.04 -0.76
N VAL A 59 -7.14 4.80 -1.60
CA VAL A 59 -8.61 4.71 -1.67
C VAL A 59 -9.06 3.33 -2.13
N ILE A 60 -8.42 2.76 -3.16
CA ILE A 60 -8.72 1.41 -3.64
C ILE A 60 -8.44 0.37 -2.55
N LEU A 61 -7.30 0.46 -1.86
CA LEU A 61 -6.98 -0.43 -0.73
C LEU A 61 -7.98 -0.30 0.42
N SER A 62 -8.40 0.92 0.76
CA SER A 62 -9.39 1.15 1.83
C SER A 62 -10.75 0.54 1.50
N PHE A 63 -11.18 0.64 0.23
CA PHE A 63 -12.38 -0.02 -0.25
C PHE A 63 -12.24 -1.54 -0.16
N ALA A 64 -11.14 -2.09 -0.67
CA ALA A 64 -10.85 -3.52 -0.60
C ALA A 64 -10.85 -4.06 0.84
N TYR A 65 -10.23 -3.34 1.78
CA TYR A 65 -10.20 -3.71 3.20
C TYR A 65 -11.60 -3.73 3.83
N ARG A 66 -12.45 -2.73 3.53
CA ARG A 66 -13.84 -2.70 4.03
C ARG A 66 -14.66 -3.88 3.51
N GLN A 67 -14.51 -4.22 2.22
CA GLN A 67 -15.16 -5.37 1.63
C GLN A 67 -14.63 -6.67 2.24
N PHE A 68 -13.31 -6.81 2.39
CA PHE A 68 -12.67 -7.94 3.05
C PHE A 68 -13.22 -8.14 4.46
N LYS A 69 -13.24 -7.08 5.29
CA LYS A 69 -13.76 -7.13 6.65
C LYS A 69 -15.24 -7.47 6.71
N ALA A 70 -16.06 -6.93 5.79
CA ALA A 70 -17.48 -7.27 5.70
C ALA A 70 -17.69 -8.75 5.38
N ILE A 71 -16.91 -9.29 4.43
CA ILE A 71 -16.97 -10.71 4.02
C ILE A 71 -16.51 -11.62 5.16
N THR A 72 -15.34 -11.35 5.77
CA THR A 72 -14.81 -12.19 6.86
C THR A 72 -15.71 -12.18 8.08
N ASN A 73 -16.31 -11.03 8.41
CA ASN A 73 -17.28 -10.92 9.49
C ASN A 73 -18.56 -11.71 9.17
N SER A 74 -19.05 -11.65 7.93
CA SER A 74 -20.22 -12.42 7.49
C SER A 74 -19.96 -13.93 7.51
N LEU A 75 -18.71 -14.36 7.29
CA LEU A 75 -18.31 -15.77 7.31
C LEU A 75 -17.86 -16.25 8.70
N GLY A 76 -17.79 -15.36 9.69
CA GLY A 76 -17.35 -15.68 11.05
C GLY A 76 -15.87 -16.04 11.16
N TRP A 77 -15.04 -15.65 10.19
CA TRP A 77 -13.60 -15.96 10.18
C TRP A 77 -12.83 -14.95 11.03
N LYS A 78 -12.12 -15.46 12.05
CA LYS A 78 -11.18 -14.66 12.84
C LYS A 78 -9.84 -14.56 12.09
N MET A 79 -9.66 -13.47 11.34
CA MET A 79 -8.46 -13.21 10.53
C MET A 79 -7.41 -12.32 11.23
N GLU A 80 -7.61 -12.04 12.52
CA GLU A 80 -6.63 -11.35 13.38
C GLU A 80 -6.49 -12.09 14.71
N GLN A 81 -5.27 -12.09 15.25
CA GLN A 81 -4.94 -12.63 16.57
C GLN A 81 -4.46 -11.50 17.46
N CYS A 82 -5.16 -11.26 18.57
CA CYS A 82 -4.82 -10.20 19.51
C CYS A 82 -4.17 -10.77 20.77
N TRP A 83 -3.07 -10.13 21.17
CA TRP A 83 -2.31 -10.47 22.37
C TRP A 83 -2.21 -9.24 23.27
N THR A 84 -2.44 -9.43 24.56
CA THR A 84 -2.25 -8.39 25.58
C THR A 84 -0.83 -8.43 26.10
N VAL A 85 -0.05 -7.37 25.89
CA VAL A 85 1.29 -7.26 26.45
C VAL A 85 1.23 -6.46 27.75
N ASN A 86 1.53 -7.13 28.87
CA ASN A 86 1.64 -6.49 30.17
C ASN A 86 2.92 -5.66 30.24
N ARG A 87 2.79 -4.37 30.57
CA ARG A 87 3.91 -3.41 30.63
C ARG A 87 4.22 -2.99 32.08
N GLY A 88 4.24 -3.98 32.98
CA GLY A 88 4.51 -3.75 34.40
C GLY A 88 3.45 -2.85 35.05
N GLU A 89 3.86 -1.64 35.45
CA GLU A 89 3.00 -0.64 36.10
C GLU A 89 2.08 0.13 35.12
N LEU A 90 2.32 0.03 33.82
CA LEU A 90 1.51 0.68 32.80
C LEU A 90 0.34 -0.20 32.38
N ALA A 91 -0.76 0.45 31.98
CA ALA A 91 -1.92 -0.25 31.42
C ALA A 91 -1.49 -1.17 30.25
N PRO A 92 -1.96 -2.43 30.25
CA PRO A 92 -1.66 -3.37 29.18
C PRO A 92 -2.17 -2.83 27.85
N VAL A 93 -1.42 -3.07 26.78
CA VAL A 93 -1.82 -2.71 25.42
C VAL A 93 -2.11 -3.98 24.65
N GLU A 94 -3.25 -3.96 23.96
CA GLU A 94 -3.61 -4.99 23.00
C GLU A 94 -2.89 -4.72 21.67
N SER A 95 -2.15 -5.73 21.21
CA SER A 95 -1.52 -5.76 19.89
C SER A 95 -2.18 -6.87 19.08
N CYS A 96 -2.80 -6.51 17.96
CA CYS A 96 -3.44 -7.46 17.05
C CYS A 96 -2.59 -7.64 15.80
N GLU A 97 -2.37 -8.89 15.40
CA GLU A 97 -1.57 -9.26 14.23
C GLU A 97 -2.41 -10.07 13.23
N GLY A 98 -2.03 -9.99 11.96
CA GLY A 98 -2.66 -10.74 10.87
C GLY A 98 -3.42 -9.84 9.88
N ILE A 99 -3.84 -10.44 8.77
CA ILE A 99 -4.47 -9.75 7.63
C ILE A 99 -5.80 -9.05 7.99
N GLY A 100 -6.45 -9.44 9.08
CA GLY A 100 -7.61 -8.74 9.64
C GLY A 100 -7.28 -7.34 10.16
N ASN A 101 -6.05 -7.10 10.60
CA ASN A 101 -5.59 -5.79 11.03
C ASN A 101 -5.30 -4.90 9.82
N SER A 102 -5.79 -3.66 9.86
CA SER A 102 -5.65 -2.67 8.79
C SER A 102 -4.20 -2.37 8.37
N HIS A 103 -3.25 -2.45 9.31
CA HIS A 103 -1.84 -2.18 9.06
C HIS A 103 -1.20 -3.29 8.22
N TYR A 104 -1.34 -4.54 8.68
CA TYR A 104 -0.82 -5.71 7.98
C TYR A 104 -1.47 -5.85 6.61
N PHE A 105 -2.80 -5.68 6.52
CA PHE A 105 -3.50 -5.69 5.23
C PHE A 105 -2.88 -4.70 4.24
N TYR A 106 -2.61 -3.47 4.67
CA TYR A 106 -2.03 -2.44 3.82
C TYR A 106 -0.62 -2.83 3.34
N ILE A 107 0.25 -3.21 4.28
CA ILE A 107 1.66 -3.50 4.00
C ILE A 107 1.81 -4.78 3.16
N ASP A 108 1.03 -5.82 3.44
CA ASP A 108 1.06 -7.08 2.68
C ASP A 108 0.69 -6.85 1.22
N HIS A 109 -0.30 -5.99 0.93
CA HIS A 109 -0.69 -5.66 -0.45
C HIS A 109 0.39 -4.84 -1.17
N VAL A 110 1.05 -3.92 -0.47
CA VAL A 110 2.20 -3.19 -1.04
C VAL A 110 3.31 -4.15 -1.42
N PHE A 111 3.68 -5.08 -0.54
CA PHE A 111 4.71 -6.07 -0.82
C PHE A 111 4.30 -7.06 -1.91
N ALA A 112 3.04 -7.49 -1.93
CA ALA A 112 2.51 -8.35 -2.99
C ALA A 112 2.65 -7.68 -4.37
N LEU A 113 2.27 -6.40 -4.46
CA LEU A 113 2.40 -5.63 -5.70
C LEU A 113 3.88 -5.43 -6.07
N ALA A 114 4.73 -5.08 -5.12
CA ALA A 114 6.17 -4.93 -5.34
C ALA A 114 6.83 -6.23 -5.81
N GLY A 115 6.38 -7.38 -5.30
CA GLY A 115 6.83 -8.71 -5.73
C GLY A 115 6.58 -8.99 -7.22
N THR A 116 5.55 -8.39 -7.81
CA THR A 116 5.26 -8.54 -9.26
C THR A 116 6.30 -7.87 -10.15
N THR A 117 7.08 -6.92 -9.63
CA THR A 117 8.09 -6.16 -10.39
C THR A 117 9.09 -7.07 -11.10
N ALA A 118 9.63 -8.08 -10.40
CA ALA A 118 10.60 -8.99 -10.98
C ALA A 118 10.00 -9.81 -12.13
N ALA A 119 8.73 -10.20 -12.00
CA ALA A 119 8.01 -10.90 -13.07
C ALA A 119 7.81 -10.00 -14.31
N TRP A 120 7.44 -8.73 -14.12
CA TRP A 120 7.30 -7.79 -15.24
C TRP A 120 8.63 -7.51 -15.94
N ILE A 121 9.72 -7.34 -15.19
CA ILE A 121 11.08 -7.17 -15.74
C ILE A 121 11.51 -8.41 -16.53
N PHE A 122 11.22 -9.59 -16.01
CA PHE A 122 11.50 -10.85 -16.69
C PHE A 122 10.78 -10.94 -18.04
N LEU A 123 9.47 -10.66 -18.05
CA LEU A 123 8.65 -10.66 -19.26
C LEU A 123 9.14 -9.60 -20.26
N LEU A 124 9.49 -8.40 -19.79
CA LEU A 124 10.05 -7.35 -20.63
C LEU A 124 11.36 -7.80 -21.28
N GLY A 125 12.26 -8.41 -20.51
CA GLY A 125 13.54 -8.91 -21.02
C GLY A 125 13.37 -10.01 -22.07
N ILE A 126 12.40 -10.91 -21.90
CA ILE A 126 12.05 -11.91 -22.92
C ILE A 126 11.50 -11.22 -24.17
N LEU A 127 10.54 -10.30 -24.02
CA LEU A 127 9.90 -9.62 -25.15
C LEU A 127 10.89 -8.80 -25.99
N VAL A 128 11.89 -8.18 -25.36
CA VAL A 128 12.89 -7.37 -26.08
C VAL A 128 13.97 -8.22 -26.73
N SER A 129 14.40 -9.30 -26.08
CA SER A 129 15.53 -10.13 -26.55
C SER A 129 15.14 -11.36 -27.37
N ASP A 130 13.85 -11.72 -27.39
CA ASP A 130 13.33 -13.00 -27.93
C ASP A 130 13.99 -14.25 -27.32
N THR A 131 14.61 -14.10 -26.15
CA THR A 131 15.30 -15.20 -25.47
C THR A 131 14.96 -15.23 -24.00
N PHE A 132 14.88 -16.44 -23.44
CA PHE A 132 14.74 -16.65 -22.00
C PHE A 132 15.90 -16.02 -21.21
N PHE A 133 17.12 -16.09 -21.76
CA PHE A 133 18.32 -15.57 -21.13
C PHE A 133 18.28 -14.04 -20.95
N GLY A 134 17.70 -13.29 -21.89
CA GLY A 134 17.53 -11.85 -21.73
C GLY A 134 16.62 -11.48 -20.56
N GLY A 135 15.55 -12.24 -20.32
CA GLY A 135 14.72 -12.12 -19.13
C GLY A 135 15.50 -12.38 -17.84
N LEU A 136 16.29 -13.46 -17.80
CA LEU A 136 17.10 -13.83 -16.63
C LEU A 136 18.13 -12.75 -16.29
N ILE A 137 18.87 -12.25 -17.29
CA ILE A 137 19.88 -11.18 -17.09
C ILE A 137 19.23 -9.91 -16.55
N ALA A 138 18.03 -9.55 -17.04
CA ALA A 138 17.30 -8.37 -16.58
C ALA A 138 16.90 -8.48 -15.10
N VAL A 139 16.38 -9.64 -14.68
CA VAL A 139 16.02 -9.88 -13.27
C VAL A 139 17.25 -9.91 -12.37
N LEU A 140 18.34 -10.55 -12.80
CA LEU A 140 19.59 -10.56 -12.02
C LEU A 140 20.12 -9.13 -11.85
N SER A 141 20.12 -8.34 -12.93
CA SER A 141 20.53 -6.94 -12.90
C SER A 141 19.66 -6.11 -11.96
N PHE A 142 18.35 -6.35 -11.95
CA PHE A 142 17.43 -5.73 -10.98
C PHE A 142 17.73 -6.15 -9.54
N ALA A 143 17.97 -7.44 -9.28
CA ALA A 143 18.29 -7.95 -7.95
C ALA A 143 19.60 -7.36 -7.40
N PHE A 144 20.66 -7.28 -8.23
CA PHE A 144 21.93 -6.65 -7.85
C PHE A 144 21.78 -5.16 -7.53
N ASN A 145 20.88 -4.46 -8.24
CA ASN A 145 20.64 -3.03 -8.03
C ASN A 145 19.40 -2.74 -7.18
N HIS A 146 18.84 -3.74 -6.47
CA HIS A 146 17.53 -3.61 -5.83
C HIS A 146 17.46 -2.44 -4.85
N GLY A 147 18.54 -2.19 -4.09
CA GLY A 147 18.61 -1.08 -3.13
C GLY A 147 18.53 0.32 -3.75
N GLU A 148 18.99 0.46 -5.00
CA GLU A 148 18.90 1.71 -5.76
C GLU A 148 17.63 1.77 -6.62
N ALA A 149 17.16 0.62 -7.11
CA ALA A 149 15.98 0.51 -7.95
C ALA A 149 14.67 0.69 -7.18
N THR A 150 14.62 0.25 -5.92
CA THR A 150 13.43 0.41 -5.07
C THR A 150 13.78 0.51 -3.60
N ARG A 151 13.05 1.38 -2.89
CA ARG A 151 13.17 1.57 -1.44
C ARG A 151 12.02 0.92 -0.67
N VAL A 152 11.24 0.03 -1.31
CA VAL A 152 10.02 -0.57 -0.73
C VAL A 152 10.24 -1.26 0.62
N GLN A 153 11.42 -1.85 0.85
CA GLN A 153 11.76 -2.48 2.13
C GLN A 153 11.92 -1.50 3.30
N TRP A 154 12.32 -0.26 3.02
CA TRP A 154 12.57 0.78 4.02
C TRP A 154 11.37 1.70 4.18
N THR A 155 10.64 1.93 3.09
CA THR A 155 9.56 2.91 3.02
C THR A 155 8.36 2.34 2.24
N PRO A 156 7.63 1.35 2.79
CA PRO A 156 6.56 0.68 2.06
C PRO A 156 5.41 1.62 1.63
N PRO A 157 4.85 2.51 2.48
CA PRO A 157 3.64 3.29 2.16
C PRO A 157 3.94 4.54 1.31
N LEU A 158 4.79 4.39 0.30
CA LEU A 158 5.13 5.45 -0.64
C LEU A 158 4.36 5.21 -1.95
N ARG A 159 3.81 6.27 -2.54
CA ARG A 159 3.13 6.20 -3.85
C ARG A 159 4.00 5.55 -4.95
N GLU A 160 5.32 5.72 -4.83
CA GLU A 160 6.31 5.18 -5.77
C GLU A 160 6.33 3.65 -5.75
N SER A 161 6.12 3.05 -4.57
CA SER A 161 6.03 1.61 -4.39
C SER A 161 4.82 1.00 -5.12
N PHE A 162 3.73 1.77 -5.27
CA PHE A 162 2.56 1.35 -6.04
C PHE A 162 2.74 1.57 -7.54
N ALA A 163 3.32 2.71 -7.93
CA ALA A 163 3.43 3.11 -9.33
C ALA A 163 4.46 2.27 -10.11
N PHE A 164 5.60 1.95 -9.49
CA PHE A 164 6.72 1.28 -10.16
C PHE A 164 6.35 -0.03 -10.88
N PRO A 165 5.74 -1.04 -10.21
CA PRO A 165 5.35 -2.28 -10.88
C PRO A 165 4.29 -2.07 -11.97
N LEU A 166 3.35 -1.14 -11.78
CA LEU A 166 2.29 -0.86 -12.75
C LEU A 166 2.83 -0.19 -14.02
N ILE A 167 3.80 0.72 -13.87
CA ILE A 167 4.46 1.37 -15.01
C ILE A 167 5.24 0.33 -15.83
N ILE A 168 5.97 -0.58 -15.18
CA ILE A 168 6.71 -1.64 -15.89
C ILE A 168 5.72 -2.58 -16.59
N ALA A 169 4.63 -2.96 -15.93
CA ALA A 169 3.56 -3.76 -16.55
C ALA A 169 2.97 -3.06 -17.79
N GLN A 170 2.74 -1.75 -17.72
CA GLN A 170 2.29 -0.96 -18.87
C GLN A 170 3.32 -0.97 -20.01
N ILE A 171 4.60 -0.81 -19.71
CA ILE A 171 5.68 -0.88 -20.71
C ILE A 171 5.72 -2.25 -21.37
N VAL A 172 5.56 -3.33 -20.59
CA VAL A 172 5.45 -4.71 -21.12
C VAL A 172 4.29 -4.82 -22.10
N VAL A 173 3.10 -4.35 -21.72
CA VAL A 173 1.91 -4.40 -22.58
C VAL A 173 2.10 -3.59 -23.87
N VAL A 174 2.64 -2.37 -23.78
CA VAL A 174 2.90 -1.54 -24.97
C VAL A 174 3.95 -2.20 -25.87
N THR A 175 5.01 -2.75 -25.30
CA THR A 175 6.05 -3.45 -26.06
C THR A 175 5.48 -4.69 -26.76
N TYR A 176 4.57 -5.41 -26.11
CA TYR A 176 3.88 -6.55 -26.71
C TYR A 176 2.99 -6.15 -27.89
N ILE A 177 2.28 -5.03 -27.80
CA ILE A 177 1.37 -4.54 -28.86
C ILE A 177 2.14 -4.00 -30.07
N LEU A 178 3.30 -3.36 -29.85
CA LEU A 178 4.11 -2.75 -30.91
C LEU A 178 4.93 -3.75 -31.72
N LYS A 179 5.11 -4.96 -31.20
CA LYS A 179 5.90 -6.02 -31.82
C LYS A 179 5.06 -6.87 -32.75
#